data_AF-A0A9W2ZL70-F1
#
_entry.id   AF-A0A9W2ZL70-F1
#
_cell.length_a   1.000
_cell.length_b   1.000
_cell.length_c   1.000
_cell.angle_alpha   90.00
_cell.angle_beta   90.00
_cell.angle_gamma   90.00
#
_symmetry.space_group_name_H-M   'P 1'
#
loop_
_entity.id
_entity.type
_entity.pdbx_description
1 polymer ?
#
loop_
_entity_poly.entity_id
_entity_poly.type
_entity_poly.pdbx_seq_one_letter_code
_entity_poly.pdbx_strand_id
1 'polypeptide(L)'
;MPIPCLPRKHGQARNKALELPMIKRLSAASTLLKTLLSMFVAPSAVYFTTCPDVPNLECLTSDAELEELSKKILINSEGLRLQVVEKDGHYFTLNNTRLQVCQWLETRGQCNTVRIETVPLKSVPDGIKRMMVVPPPVVYPQDEFDERDQQSRRRRQSEESGEEEDTSLLNETEGDIRMDTSKQLMPTNTYFLK
;
A
#
# COMPACT_ATOMS: atom_id res chain seq x y z
N MET A 1 25.17 65.99 -44.83
CA MET A 1 24.21 64.91 -45.08
C MET A 1 23.09 65.02 -44.06
N PRO A 2 21.81 65.10 -44.48
CA PRO A 2 20.69 65.39 -43.58
C PRO A 2 20.21 64.15 -42.83
N ILE A 3 19.87 64.36 -41.55
CA ILE A 3 19.29 63.39 -40.62
C ILE A 3 17.79 63.30 -40.90
N PRO A 4 17.20 62.11 -41.15
CA PRO A 4 15.76 61.96 -41.24
C PRO A 4 15.12 61.86 -39.86
N CYS A 5 14.17 62.77 -39.59
CA CYS A 5 13.32 62.78 -38.42
C CYS A 5 12.12 61.81 -38.56
N LEU A 6 11.90 61.01 -37.49
CA LEU A 6 10.67 60.49 -36.85
C LEU A 6 9.46 60.01 -37.70
N PRO A 7 8.70 59.02 -37.18
CA PRO A 7 7.50 59.42 -36.44
C PRO A 7 7.26 58.65 -35.13
N ARG A 8 6.87 59.43 -34.11
CA ARG A 8 6.16 59.00 -32.90
C ARG A 8 4.86 58.29 -33.28
N LYS A 9 4.64 57.08 -32.75
CA LYS A 9 3.29 56.50 -32.62
C LYS A 9 2.91 56.43 -31.14
N HIS A 10 1.98 57.28 -30.75
CA HIS A 10 1.13 57.09 -29.58
C HIS A 10 0.18 55.93 -29.86
N GLY A 11 0.39 54.82 -29.15
CA GLY A 11 -0.46 53.63 -29.14
C GLY A 11 -1.21 53.55 -27.82
N GLN A 12 -2.48 53.87 -27.90
CA GLN A 12 -3.47 54.07 -26.85
C GLN A 12 -3.74 52.79 -26.04
N ALA A 13 -3.88 52.97 -24.73
CA ALA A 13 -4.24 51.94 -23.76
C ALA A 13 -5.56 51.24 -24.12
N ARG A 14 -5.57 49.91 -24.01
CA ARG A 14 -6.78 49.12 -23.72
C ARG A 14 -6.44 48.10 -22.65
N ASN A 15 -6.64 48.50 -21.40
CA ASN A 15 -6.79 47.59 -20.27
C ASN A 15 -8.04 46.74 -20.51
N LYS A 16 -7.85 45.54 -21.08
CA LYS A 16 -8.85 44.47 -20.96
C LYS A 16 -8.58 43.76 -19.64
N ALA A 17 -9.15 44.32 -18.57
CA ALA A 17 -9.48 43.56 -17.38
C ALA A 17 -10.55 42.54 -17.80
N LEU A 18 -10.08 41.35 -18.20
CA LEU A 18 -10.93 40.17 -18.27
C LEU A 18 -11.09 39.69 -16.84
N GLU A 19 -12.24 40.02 -16.27
CA GLU A 19 -12.80 39.35 -15.12
C GLU A 19 -12.71 37.84 -15.33
N LEU A 20 -11.79 37.22 -14.60
CA LEU A 20 -11.73 35.77 -14.50
C LEU A 20 -12.69 35.35 -13.39
N PRO A 21 -13.64 34.44 -13.68
CA PRO A 21 -14.65 34.02 -12.72
C PRO A 21 -14.00 33.40 -11.49
N MET A 22 -14.38 33.94 -10.33
CA MET A 22 -13.84 33.69 -8.98
C MET A 22 -14.10 32.25 -8.45
N ILE A 23 -14.54 31.32 -9.29
CA ILE A 23 -14.91 29.94 -8.91
C ILE A 23 -13.77 28.93 -9.15
N LYS A 24 -12.68 29.32 -9.83
CA LYS A 24 -11.55 28.39 -10.11
C LYS A 24 -10.44 28.36 -9.05
N ARG A 25 -10.53 29.10 -7.94
CA ARG A 25 -9.44 29.17 -6.93
C ARG A 25 -9.48 28.08 -5.86
N LEU A 26 -10.60 27.37 -5.68
CA LEU A 26 -10.68 26.28 -4.68
C LEU A 26 -10.14 24.94 -5.20
N SER A 27 -10.00 24.77 -6.52
CA SER A 27 -9.45 23.53 -7.11
C SER A 27 -7.92 23.43 -6.98
N ALA A 28 -7.20 24.55 -7.09
CA ALA A 28 -5.72 24.54 -7.05
C ALA A 28 -5.14 24.29 -5.64
N ALA A 29 -5.84 24.71 -4.58
CA ALA A 29 -5.39 24.48 -3.21
C ALA A 29 -5.48 23.00 -2.78
N SER A 30 -6.46 22.27 -3.33
CA SER A 30 -6.60 20.82 -3.10
C SER A 30 -5.46 20.03 -3.74
N THR A 31 -4.99 20.42 -4.94
CA THR A 31 -3.85 19.77 -5.60
C THR A 31 -2.55 19.95 -4.80
N LEU A 32 -2.33 21.13 -4.21
CA LEU A 32 -1.14 21.44 -3.41
C LEU A 32 -1.09 20.67 -2.08
N LEU A 33 -2.23 20.51 -1.39
CA LEU A 33 -2.29 19.69 -0.18
C LEU A 33 -2.08 18.19 -0.48
N LYS A 34 -2.57 17.71 -1.64
CA LYS A 34 -2.32 16.34 -2.09
C LYS A 34 -0.84 16.06 -2.40
N THR A 35 -0.09 17.07 -2.87
CA THR A 35 1.35 16.93 -3.13
C THR A 35 2.19 16.93 -1.86
N LEU A 36 1.67 17.50 -0.77
CA LEU A 36 2.39 17.61 0.51
C LEU A 36 2.10 16.44 1.46
N LEU A 37 0.92 15.81 1.36
CA LEU A 37 0.52 14.69 2.22
C LEU A 37 1.02 13.32 1.72
N SER A 38 1.40 13.20 0.45
CA SER A 38 2.00 11.97 -0.10
C SER A 38 3.50 11.88 0.18
N MET A 39 3.98 12.31 1.35
CA MET A 39 5.41 12.20 1.67
C MET A 39 5.78 10.84 2.26
N PHE A 40 4.86 10.14 2.93
CA PHE A 40 5.16 8.89 3.62
C PHE A 40 4.05 7.84 3.43
N VAL A 41 4.45 6.60 3.21
CA VAL A 41 3.56 5.43 3.13
C VAL A 41 4.19 4.24 3.85
N ALA A 42 3.38 3.25 4.22
CA ALA A 42 3.91 1.97 4.70
C ALA A 42 4.54 1.19 3.53
N PRO A 43 5.68 0.51 3.70
CA PRO A 43 6.28 -0.32 2.65
C PRO A 43 5.34 -1.41 2.14
N SER A 44 4.54 -2.00 3.04
CA SER A 44 3.48 -2.97 2.73
C SER A 44 2.36 -2.42 1.83
N ALA A 45 2.18 -1.09 1.76
CA ALA A 45 1.16 -0.45 0.91
C ALA A 45 1.65 -0.17 -0.53
N VAL A 46 2.91 -0.50 -0.85
CA VAL A 46 3.52 -0.27 -2.17
C VAL A 46 3.66 -1.59 -2.92
N TYR A 47 3.26 -1.59 -4.19
CA TYR A 47 3.32 -2.75 -5.06
C TYR A 47 4.64 -2.81 -5.85
N PHE A 48 5.09 -4.03 -6.12
CA PHE A 48 6.18 -4.31 -7.04
C PHE A 48 5.75 -4.04 -8.49
N THR A 49 6.68 -3.56 -9.32
CA THR A 49 6.51 -3.64 -10.77
C THR A 49 6.94 -5.04 -11.22
N THR A 50 5.98 -5.90 -11.49
CA THR A 50 6.21 -7.29 -11.91
C THR A 50 6.36 -7.40 -13.42
N CYS A 51 7.33 -8.18 -13.88
CA CYS A 51 7.38 -8.55 -15.29
C CYS A 51 6.34 -9.65 -15.52
N PRO A 52 5.38 -9.50 -16.46
CA PRO A 52 4.35 -10.50 -16.70
C PRO A 52 4.95 -11.86 -17.14
N ASP A 53 6.16 -11.86 -17.68
CA ASP A 53 6.85 -13.05 -18.17
C ASP A 53 7.60 -13.82 -17.06
N VAL A 54 7.66 -13.30 -15.83
CA VAL A 54 8.38 -13.92 -14.71
C VAL A 54 7.47 -14.00 -13.48
N PRO A 55 6.75 -15.11 -13.29
CA PRO A 55 5.71 -15.23 -12.27
C PRO A 55 6.22 -15.41 -10.83
N ASN A 56 7.52 -15.23 -10.55
CA ASN A 56 8.08 -15.44 -9.21
C ASN A 56 9.15 -14.40 -8.88
N LEU A 57 8.70 -13.18 -8.54
CA LEU A 57 9.57 -12.10 -8.07
C LEU A 57 9.69 -12.04 -6.53
N GLU A 58 9.08 -12.98 -5.80
CA GLU A 58 8.94 -12.91 -4.34
C GLU A 58 10.22 -13.26 -3.56
N CYS A 59 11.28 -13.73 -4.21
CA CYS A 59 12.53 -14.06 -3.51
C CYS A 59 13.76 -13.84 -4.39
N LEU A 60 13.98 -12.60 -4.85
CA LEU A 60 15.17 -12.28 -5.63
C LEU A 60 16.45 -12.20 -4.78
N THR A 61 16.36 -12.26 -3.46
CA THR A 61 17.46 -11.91 -2.55
C THR A 61 17.32 -12.70 -1.27
N SER A 62 18.42 -13.31 -0.82
CA SER A 62 18.47 -14.04 0.44
C SER A 62 18.43 -13.10 1.65
N ASP A 63 18.02 -13.60 2.81
CA ASP A 63 17.98 -12.81 4.06
C ASP A 63 19.33 -12.17 4.42
N ALA A 64 20.45 -12.86 4.14
CA ALA A 64 21.80 -12.36 4.40
C ALA A 64 22.13 -11.13 3.53
N GLU A 65 21.75 -11.17 2.26
CA GLU A 65 21.93 -10.06 1.32
C GLU A 65 21.00 -8.89 1.66
N LEU A 66 19.75 -9.17 2.05
CA LEU A 66 18.82 -8.13 2.54
C LEU A 66 19.37 -7.43 3.78
N GLU A 67 19.96 -8.17 4.72
CA GLU A 67 20.59 -7.59 5.90
C GLU A 67 21.76 -6.66 5.52
N GLU A 68 22.63 -7.07 4.60
CA GLU A 68 23.73 -6.22 4.15
C GLU A 68 23.23 -4.95 3.43
N LEU A 69 22.24 -5.10 2.55
CA LEU A 69 21.62 -3.97 1.85
C LEU A 69 20.92 -3.02 2.83
N SER A 70 20.27 -3.54 3.87
CA SER A 70 19.63 -2.73 4.90
C SER A 70 20.63 -1.83 5.62
N LYS A 71 21.80 -2.37 5.99
CA LYS A 71 22.89 -1.61 6.61
C LYS A 71 23.35 -0.49 5.68
N LYS A 72 23.55 -0.80 4.39
CA LYS A 72 23.93 0.20 3.37
C LYS A 72 22.90 1.32 3.23
N ILE A 73 21.60 1.00 3.21
CA ILE A 73 20.52 1.99 3.08
C ILE A 73 20.43 2.87 4.32
N LEU A 74 20.57 2.31 5.52
CA LEU A 74 20.51 3.05 6.77
C LEU A 74 21.72 4.00 6.95
N ILE A 75 22.89 3.63 6.43
CA ILE A 75 24.11 4.46 6.48
C ILE A 75 24.01 5.63 5.48
N ASN A 76 23.36 5.43 4.33
CA ASN A 76 23.22 6.48 3.33
C ASN A 76 22.24 7.57 3.82
N SER A 77 22.68 8.82 3.81
CA SER A 77 21.92 9.98 4.30
C SER A 77 20.61 10.25 3.54
N GLU A 78 20.43 9.68 2.34
CA GLU A 78 19.15 9.70 1.63
C GLU A 78 18.06 8.87 2.31
N GLY A 79 18.45 7.95 3.20
CA GLY A 79 17.55 7.17 4.04
C GLY A 79 16.59 6.26 3.29
N LEU A 80 15.46 5.98 3.94
CA LEU A 80 14.38 5.11 3.49
C LEU A 80 13.44 5.85 2.51
N ARG A 81 14.00 6.28 1.38
CA ARG A 81 13.27 6.94 0.29
C ARG A 81 12.97 5.97 -0.86
N LEU A 82 11.74 5.93 -1.33
CA LEU A 82 11.30 5.14 -2.48
C LEU A 82 10.77 6.03 -3.60
N GLN A 83 11.15 5.71 -4.84
CA GLN A 83 10.52 6.30 -6.02
C GLN A 83 9.33 5.44 -6.42
N VAL A 84 8.15 6.06 -6.45
CA VAL A 84 6.89 5.37 -6.73
C VAL A 84 6.12 6.07 -7.84
N VAL A 85 5.21 5.34 -8.47
CA VAL A 85 4.28 5.86 -9.46
C VAL A 85 2.87 5.58 -8.97
N GLU A 86 2.03 6.60 -8.99
CA GLU A 86 0.60 6.45 -8.68
C GLU A 86 -0.16 6.05 -9.96
N LYS A 87 -0.83 4.89 -9.92
CA LYS A 87 -1.68 4.38 -10.99
C LYS A 87 -2.94 3.79 -10.37
N ASP A 88 -4.11 4.26 -10.80
CA ASP A 88 -5.42 3.79 -10.33
C ASP A 88 -5.58 3.83 -8.79
N GLY A 89 -4.98 4.84 -8.13
CA GLY A 89 -5.00 4.98 -6.67
C GLY A 89 -4.03 4.08 -5.91
N HIS A 90 -3.20 3.31 -6.62
CA HIS A 90 -2.20 2.42 -6.03
C HIS A 90 -0.78 2.94 -6.32
N TYR A 91 0.15 2.68 -5.40
CA TYR A 91 1.56 3.06 -5.54
C TYR A 91 2.41 1.89 -6.01
N PHE A 92 3.15 2.07 -7.09
CA PHE A 92 4.07 1.09 -7.65
C PHE A 92 5.51 1.56 -7.51
N THR A 93 6.40 0.76 -6.94
CA THR A 93 7.83 1.10 -6.85
C THR A 93 8.51 1.04 -8.22
N LEU A 94 9.45 1.95 -8.48
CA LEU A 94 10.38 1.83 -9.61
C LEU A 94 11.66 1.08 -9.24
N ASN A 95 11.84 0.74 -7.95
CA ASN A 95 12.98 -0.01 -7.45
C ASN A 95 12.49 -1.14 -6.53
N ASN A 96 12.36 -2.33 -7.10
CA ASN A 96 11.86 -3.53 -6.40
C ASN A 96 12.79 -3.93 -5.25
N THR A 97 14.11 -3.93 -5.45
CA THR A 97 15.08 -4.31 -4.41
C THR A 97 14.99 -3.39 -3.19
N ARG A 98 14.87 -2.07 -3.42
CA ARG A 98 14.76 -1.10 -2.31
C ARG A 98 13.44 -1.27 -1.56
N LEU A 99 12.34 -1.55 -2.25
CA LEU A 99 11.07 -1.87 -1.61
C LEU A 99 11.17 -3.16 -0.77
N GLN A 100 11.81 -4.21 -1.30
CA GLN A 100 11.99 -5.48 -0.60
C GLN A 100 12.76 -5.30 0.70
N VAL A 101 13.84 -4.50 0.70
CA VAL A 101 14.57 -4.16 1.93
C VAL A 101 13.70 -3.36 2.90
N CYS A 102 12.90 -2.41 2.42
CA CYS A 102 12.00 -1.63 3.26
C CYS A 102 10.93 -2.52 3.93
N GLN A 103 10.34 -3.46 3.19
CA GLN A 103 9.39 -4.44 3.73
C GLN A 103 10.06 -5.40 4.73
N TRP A 104 11.30 -5.82 4.46
CA TRP A 104 12.08 -6.63 5.41
C TRP A 104 12.42 -5.87 6.71
N LEU A 105 12.65 -4.55 6.62
CA LEU A 105 12.82 -3.70 7.80
C LEU A 105 11.48 -3.47 8.54
N GLU A 106 10.36 -3.45 7.83
CA GLU A 106 9.01 -3.36 8.39
C GLU A 106 8.65 -4.60 9.21
N THR A 107 8.94 -5.80 8.70
CA THR A 107 8.68 -7.06 9.45
C THR A 107 9.51 -7.15 10.74
N ARG A 108 10.64 -6.44 10.82
CA ARG A 108 11.48 -6.31 12.01
C ARG A 108 11.12 -5.13 12.91
N GLY A 109 10.11 -4.34 12.56
CA GLY A 109 9.69 -3.15 13.31
C GLY A 109 10.69 -1.99 13.28
N GLN A 110 11.65 -2.00 12.34
CA GLN A 110 12.67 -0.96 12.19
C GLN A 110 12.23 0.16 11.23
N CYS A 111 11.25 -0.10 10.37
CA CYS A 111 10.76 0.83 9.35
C CYS A 111 9.25 0.70 9.17
N ASN A 112 8.47 1.57 9.80
CA ASN A 112 7.01 1.57 9.67
C ASN A 112 6.52 2.44 8.49
N THR A 113 7.31 3.44 8.12
CA THR A 113 6.96 4.41 7.07
C THR A 113 8.19 4.76 6.25
N VAL A 114 8.03 4.83 4.94
CA VAL A 114 9.06 5.20 3.98
C VAL A 114 8.69 6.50 3.31
N ARG A 115 9.69 7.35 3.06
CA ARG A 115 9.47 8.59 2.32
C ARG A 115 9.28 8.25 0.85
N ILE A 116 8.21 8.71 0.22
CA ILE A 116 8.00 8.47 -1.21
C ILE A 116 8.25 9.72 -2.05
N GLU A 117 8.83 9.48 -3.22
CA GLU A 117 8.93 10.43 -4.31
C GLU A 117 8.06 9.94 -5.45
N THR A 118 6.97 10.65 -5.69
CA THR A 118 6.03 10.28 -6.75
C THR A 118 6.52 10.77 -8.10
N VAL A 119 6.80 9.82 -8.99
CA VAL A 119 7.13 10.06 -10.39
C VAL A 119 5.84 10.13 -11.21
N PRO A 120 5.61 11.21 -11.99
CA PRO A 120 4.42 11.32 -12.82
C PRO A 120 4.29 10.16 -13.82
N LEU A 121 3.10 9.60 -13.97
CA LEU A 121 2.87 8.50 -14.92
C LEU A 121 3.29 8.84 -16.36
N LYS A 122 3.21 10.12 -16.75
CA LYS A 122 3.63 10.61 -18.08
C LYS A 122 5.14 10.47 -18.36
N SER A 123 5.99 10.45 -17.32
CA SER A 123 7.44 10.29 -17.48
C SER A 123 7.88 8.82 -17.43
N VAL A 124 6.96 7.90 -17.14
CA VAL A 124 7.24 6.47 -17.06
C VAL A 124 7.17 5.88 -18.49
N PRO A 125 8.16 5.10 -18.93
CA PRO A 125 8.10 4.40 -20.21
C PRO A 125 6.93 3.41 -20.27
N ASP A 126 6.33 3.25 -21.46
CA ASP A 126 5.14 2.39 -21.62
C ASP A 126 5.39 0.91 -21.29
N GLY A 127 6.63 0.44 -21.47
CA GLY A 127 7.03 -0.90 -21.02
C GLY A 127 6.80 -1.11 -19.52
N ILE A 128 7.19 -0.13 -18.71
CA ILE A 128 7.02 -0.18 -17.25
C ILE A 128 5.55 0.00 -16.86
N LYS A 129 4.78 0.84 -17.57
CA LYS A 129 3.33 1.01 -17.31
C LYS A 129 2.54 -0.29 -17.48
N ARG A 130 2.95 -1.14 -18.42
CA ARG A 130 2.36 -2.47 -18.65
C ARG A 130 2.69 -3.47 -17.53
N MET A 131 3.81 -3.27 -16.84
CA MET A 131 4.24 -4.08 -15.69
C MET A 131 3.53 -3.70 -14.37
N MET A 132 2.86 -2.55 -14.33
CA MET A 132 2.07 -2.11 -13.18
C MET A 132 0.71 -2.80 -13.19
N VAL A 133 0.68 -4.03 -12.68
CA VAL A 133 -0.55 -4.83 -12.54
C VAL A 133 -1.21 -4.48 -11.22
N VAL A 134 -2.40 -3.89 -11.29
CA VAL A 134 -3.23 -3.61 -10.11
C VAL A 134 -3.93 -4.91 -9.73
N PRO A 135 -3.86 -5.36 -8.47
CA PRO A 135 -4.65 -6.50 -8.02
C PRO A 135 -6.13 -6.28 -8.33
N PRO A 136 -6.87 -7.31 -8.80
CA PRO A 136 -8.30 -7.15 -9.04
C PRO A 136 -9.00 -6.77 -7.74
N PRO A 137 -10.01 -5.86 -7.78
CA PRO A 137 -10.75 -5.49 -6.59
C PRO A 137 -11.39 -6.75 -6.00
N VAL A 138 -11.08 -7.03 -4.73
CA VAL A 138 -11.70 -8.13 -4.00
C VAL A 138 -13.15 -7.74 -3.77
N VAL A 139 -14.05 -8.21 -4.64
CA VAL A 139 -15.49 -8.10 -4.42
C VAL A 139 -15.81 -9.04 -3.29
N TYR A 140 -15.91 -8.52 -2.06
CA TYR A 140 -16.48 -9.26 -0.95
C TYR A 140 -17.96 -9.52 -1.31
N PRO A 141 -18.41 -10.78 -1.39
CA PRO A 141 -19.83 -11.07 -1.51
C PRO A 141 -20.52 -10.43 -0.31
N GLN A 142 -21.41 -9.47 -0.56
CA GLN A 142 -22.08 -8.71 0.50
C GLN A 142 -23.33 -9.42 1.06
N ASP A 143 -23.61 -10.62 0.59
CA ASP A 143 -24.85 -11.32 0.91
C ASP A 143 -24.52 -12.57 1.74
N GLU A 144 -24.70 -12.50 3.06
CA GLU A 144 -25.03 -13.65 3.93
C GLU A 144 -25.10 -13.31 5.44
N PHE A 145 -24.86 -12.05 5.85
CA PHE A 145 -24.92 -11.68 7.28
C PHE A 145 -26.32 -11.32 7.80
N ASP A 146 -27.32 -11.12 6.94
CA ASP A 146 -28.66 -10.67 7.34
C ASP A 146 -29.67 -11.79 7.69
N GLU A 147 -29.39 -13.07 7.39
CA GLU A 147 -30.35 -14.16 7.71
C GLU A 147 -30.21 -14.71 9.14
N ARG A 148 -29.02 -14.65 9.75
CA ARG A 148 -28.78 -15.25 11.08
C ARG A 148 -29.45 -14.45 12.22
N ASP A 149 -29.65 -13.15 12.02
CA ASP A 149 -30.30 -12.27 13.01
C ASP A 149 -31.83 -12.39 12.99
N GLN A 150 -32.43 -12.75 11.85
CA GLN A 150 -33.87 -13.03 11.78
C GLN A 150 -34.25 -14.34 12.48
N GLN A 151 -33.40 -15.37 12.40
CA GLN A 151 -33.66 -16.66 13.05
C GLN A 151 -33.59 -16.56 14.59
N SER A 152 -32.73 -15.69 15.12
CA SER A 152 -32.58 -15.43 16.56
C SER A 152 -33.79 -14.70 17.17
N ARG A 153 -34.48 -13.85 16.40
CA ARG A 153 -35.72 -13.19 16.86
C ARG A 153 -36.92 -14.14 16.95
N ARG A 154 -36.99 -15.17 16.11
CA ARG A 154 -38.07 -16.16 16.18
C ARG A 154 -37.98 -17.06 17.41
N ARG A 155 -36.78 -17.37 17.89
CA ARG A 155 -36.60 -18.20 19.09
C ARG A 155 -37.06 -17.53 20.40
N ARG A 156 -36.96 -16.19 20.49
CA ARG A 156 -37.34 -15.46 21.70
C ARG A 156 -38.85 -15.32 21.93
N GLN A 157 -39.69 -15.64 20.95
CA GLN A 157 -41.14 -15.65 21.14
C GLN A 157 -41.71 -17.00 21.57
N SER A 158 -40.85 -18.02 21.72
CA SER A 158 -41.27 -19.38 22.09
C SER A 158 -41.05 -19.71 23.57
N GLU A 159 -40.44 -18.81 24.36
CA GLU A 159 -40.10 -19.06 25.76
C GLU A 159 -41.10 -18.47 26.77
N GLU A 160 -42.20 -17.85 26.30
CA GLU A 160 -43.26 -17.29 27.16
C GLU A 160 -44.53 -18.18 27.15
N SER A 161 -44.35 -19.49 27.22
CA SER A 161 -45.38 -20.41 27.72
C SER A 161 -44.66 -21.51 28.48
N GLY A 162 -44.64 -21.37 29.80
CA GLY A 162 -43.91 -22.27 30.67
C GLY A 162 -44.40 -23.71 30.59
N GLU A 163 -43.56 -24.60 31.08
CA GLU A 163 -43.91 -25.59 32.09
C GLU A 163 -42.60 -26.11 32.67
N GLU A 164 -42.55 -26.11 34.00
CA GLU A 164 -41.42 -26.46 34.83
C GLU A 164 -41.35 -27.99 34.91
N GLU A 165 -40.36 -28.63 34.28
CA GLU A 165 -40.00 -30.00 34.64
C GLU A 165 -38.50 -30.14 34.88
N ASP A 166 -38.25 -30.46 36.14
CA ASP A 166 -37.04 -30.84 36.83
C ASP A 166 -36.43 -32.11 36.22
N THR A 167 -35.23 -32.03 35.65
CA THR A 167 -34.34 -33.19 35.54
C THR A 167 -32.89 -32.78 35.73
N SER A 168 -32.45 -32.89 36.98
CA SER A 168 -31.05 -33.09 37.35
C SER A 168 -30.44 -34.29 36.61
N LEU A 169 -29.39 -34.11 35.81
CA LEU A 169 -28.41 -35.18 35.57
C LEU A 169 -27.02 -34.57 35.34
N LEU A 170 -26.20 -34.75 36.38
CA LEU A 170 -24.75 -34.72 36.38
C LEU A 170 -24.22 -35.56 35.22
N ASN A 171 -23.26 -35.03 34.47
CA ASN A 171 -22.25 -35.84 33.80
C ASN A 171 -20.95 -35.02 33.76
N GLU A 172 -20.14 -35.26 34.78
CA GLU A 172 -18.71 -35.01 34.77
C GLU A 172 -18.10 -35.87 33.66
N THR A 173 -17.34 -35.26 32.74
CA THR A 173 -16.43 -36.03 31.88
C THR A 173 -15.14 -35.25 31.74
N GLU A 174 -14.23 -35.56 32.66
CA GLU A 174 -12.80 -35.31 32.53
C GLU A 174 -12.30 -35.95 31.24
N GLY A 175 -11.76 -35.13 30.34
CA GLY A 175 -11.13 -35.54 29.10
C GLY A 175 -9.74 -34.93 29.02
N ASP A 176 -8.79 -35.58 29.69
CA ASP A 176 -7.36 -35.29 29.66
C ASP A 176 -6.79 -35.62 28.27
N ILE A 177 -6.36 -34.60 27.51
CA ILE A 177 -5.67 -34.78 26.23
C ILE A 177 -4.26 -34.20 26.36
N ARG A 178 -3.34 -35.05 26.83
CA ARG A 178 -1.90 -34.90 26.60
C ARG A 178 -1.58 -35.28 25.15
N MET A 179 -1.19 -34.30 24.34
CA MET A 179 -0.50 -34.53 23.07
C MET A 179 0.99 -34.22 23.25
N ASP A 180 1.77 -35.29 23.28
CA ASP A 180 3.22 -35.32 23.38
C ASP A 180 3.79 -35.24 21.95
N THR A 181 4.13 -34.04 21.47
CA THR A 181 4.86 -33.89 20.20
C THR A 181 6.36 -33.89 20.47
N SER A 182 6.88 -35.11 20.48
CA SER A 182 8.30 -35.43 20.43
C SER A 182 9.02 -34.70 19.29
N LYS A 183 10.04 -33.97 19.70
CA LYS A 183 11.28 -33.57 19.03
C LYS A 183 11.59 -34.39 17.76
N GLN A 184 11.56 -33.74 16.60
CA GLN A 184 12.26 -34.21 15.41
C GLN A 184 13.45 -33.27 15.15
N LEU A 185 14.58 -33.60 15.76
CA LEU A 185 15.89 -33.08 15.38
C LEU A 185 16.27 -33.70 14.03
N MET A 186 16.60 -32.87 13.04
CA MET A 186 17.34 -33.32 11.86
C MET A 186 18.76 -32.72 11.88
N PRO A 187 19.78 -33.52 11.51
CA PRO A 187 21.18 -33.16 11.66
C PRO A 187 21.70 -32.18 10.61
N THR A 188 22.67 -31.39 11.06
CA THR A 188 23.55 -30.48 10.32
C THR A 188 24.32 -31.19 9.21
N ASN A 189 24.21 -30.70 7.98
CA ASN A 189 25.17 -31.01 6.92
C ASN A 189 26.19 -29.87 6.78
N THR A 190 27.35 -30.08 7.39
CA THR A 190 28.56 -29.27 7.22
C THR A 190 29.26 -29.73 5.95
N TYR A 191 29.16 -28.98 4.86
CA TYR A 191 30.02 -29.19 3.69
C TYR A 191 31.23 -28.27 3.79
N PHE A 192 32.38 -28.87 4.10
CA PHE A 192 33.71 -28.33 3.82
C PHE A 192 33.96 -28.44 2.31
N LEU A 193 34.22 -27.31 1.64
CA LEU A 193 34.89 -27.31 0.34
C LEU A 193 36.28 -26.68 0.51
N LYS A 194 37.23 -27.33 -0.16
CA LYS A 194 38.67 -27.28 0.02
C LYS A 194 39.32 -26.38 -1.03
#